data_AF-A0A2A9LVZ0-F1
#
_entry.id   AF-A0A2A9LVZ0-F1
#
_cell.length_a   1.000
_cell.length_b   1.000
_cell.length_c   1.000
_cell.angle_alpha   90.00
_cell.angle_beta   90.00
_cell.angle_gamma   90.00
#
_symmetry.space_group_name_H-M   'P 1'
#
loop_
_entity.id
_entity.type
_entity.pdbx_description
1 polymer ?
#
loop_
_entity_poly.entity_id
_entity_poly.type
_entity_poly.pdbx_seq_one_letter_code
_entity_poly.pdbx_strand_id
1 'polypeptide(L)'
;MTLAIRVDWQSGAVCADGARIEVCDDGRLSDDVLRLCSPVQMSKNGTVRYRVSRQITFGGHTGECLVDMAEGRLTSVAMLFDTIRFLDASITESKIVRSIAKSSGLTVVSGHPTEARLEPCSWGVAVFRYDPVQGALSFEVRCRGD
;
A
#
# COMPACT_ATOMS: atom_id res chain seq x y z
N MET A 1 9.01 11.09 -14.14
CA MET A 1 9.11 9.62 -14.23
C MET A 1 8.45 9.04 -13.00
N THR A 2 7.54 8.08 -13.19
CA THR A 2 6.87 7.38 -12.08
C THR A 2 7.71 6.19 -11.63
N LEU A 3 7.58 5.82 -10.36
CA LEU A 3 8.22 4.63 -9.79
C LEU A 3 7.23 3.46 -9.78
N ALA A 4 7.64 2.28 -10.25
CA ALA A 4 6.75 1.12 -10.26
C ALA A 4 6.70 0.45 -8.87
N ILE A 5 5.49 0.25 -8.35
CA ILE A 5 5.24 -0.53 -7.14
C ILE A 5 4.64 -1.87 -7.54
N ARG A 6 5.13 -2.96 -6.95
CA ARG A 6 4.65 -4.33 -7.17
C ARG A 6 4.44 -5.02 -5.84
N VAL A 7 3.42 -5.88 -5.78
CA VAL A 7 3.17 -6.77 -4.64
C VAL A 7 3.32 -8.19 -5.15
N ASP A 8 4.15 -8.98 -4.48
CA ASP A 8 4.14 -10.43 -4.62
C ASP A 8 2.99 -10.97 -3.77
N TRP A 9 1.92 -11.41 -4.43
CA TRP A 9 0.71 -11.89 -3.77
C TRP A 9 0.89 -13.22 -3.05
N GLN A 10 1.97 -13.97 -3.32
CA GLN A 10 2.26 -15.22 -2.61
C GLN A 10 2.92 -14.96 -1.25
N SER A 11 3.76 -13.94 -1.15
CA SER A 11 4.57 -13.65 0.05
C SER A 11 4.19 -12.37 0.78
N GLY A 12 3.43 -11.47 0.15
CA GLY A 12 3.13 -10.14 0.66
C GLY A 12 4.25 -9.13 0.47
N ALA A 13 5.37 -9.54 -0.14
CA ALA A 13 6.50 -8.65 -0.37
C ALA A 13 6.11 -7.50 -1.30
N VAL A 14 6.50 -6.28 -0.93
CA VAL A 14 6.29 -5.09 -1.74
C VAL A 14 7.63 -4.62 -2.30
N CYS A 15 7.68 -4.34 -3.59
CA CYS A 15 8.88 -3.82 -4.25
C CYS A 15 8.61 -2.43 -4.86
N ALA A 16 9.58 -1.54 -4.72
CA ALA A 16 9.64 -0.21 -5.31
C ALA A 16 10.79 -0.14 -6.32
N ASP A 17 10.47 -0.02 -7.61
CA ASP A 17 11.45 -0.04 -8.73
C ASP A 17 12.37 -1.28 -8.72
N GLY A 18 11.85 -2.41 -8.27
CA GLY A 18 12.62 -3.65 -8.11
C GLY A 18 13.33 -3.79 -6.75
N ALA A 19 13.49 -2.73 -5.97
CA ALA A 19 14.00 -2.79 -4.61
C ALA A 19 12.91 -3.27 -3.65
N ARG A 20 13.20 -4.31 -2.86
CA ARG A 20 12.25 -4.85 -1.87
C ARG A 20 12.15 -3.90 -0.67
N ILE A 21 10.91 -3.58 -0.27
CA ILE A 21 10.62 -2.80 0.93
C ILE A 21 10.72 -3.73 2.12
N GLU A 22 11.88 -3.68 2.78
CA GLU A 22 12.20 -4.51 3.93
C GLU A 22 13.05 -3.76 4.94
N VAL A 23 13.15 -4.34 6.12
CA VAL A 23 13.90 -3.79 7.25
C VAL A 23 15.16 -4.63 7.44
N CYS A 24 16.30 -3.97 7.55
CA CYS A 24 17.59 -4.57 7.84
C CYS A 24 17.66 -5.04 9.31
N ASP A 25 18.68 -5.83 9.63
CA ASP A 25 18.92 -6.36 10.99
C ASP A 25 19.08 -5.27 12.06
N ASP A 26 19.43 -4.04 11.67
CA ASP A 26 19.53 -2.87 12.55
C ASP A 26 18.19 -2.16 12.81
N GLY A 27 17.08 -2.71 12.31
CA GLY A 27 15.74 -2.17 12.46
C GLY A 27 15.45 -0.96 11.55
N ARG A 28 16.30 -0.69 10.55
CA ARG A 28 16.13 0.42 9.61
C ARG A 28 15.70 -0.07 8.23
N LEU A 29 14.98 0.79 7.52
CA LEU A 29 14.64 0.54 6.12
C LEU A 29 15.91 0.37 5.28
N SER A 30 15.89 -0.58 4.34
CA SER A 30 17.04 -0.83 3.46
C SER A 30 17.50 0.44 2.73
N ASP A 31 18.81 0.58 2.54
CA ASP A 31 19.41 1.80 1.95
C ASP A 31 18.88 2.08 0.54
N ASP A 32 18.59 1.03 -0.24
CA ASP A 32 18.05 1.16 -1.58
C ASP A 32 16.66 1.80 -1.57
N VAL A 33 15.81 1.42 -0.61
CA VAL A 33 14.47 2.01 -0.48
C VAL A 33 14.55 3.38 0.19
N LEU A 34 15.44 3.57 1.17
CA LEU A 34 15.65 4.84 1.84
C LEU A 34 16.02 5.95 0.84
N ARG A 35 16.84 5.65 -0.18
CA ARG A 35 17.20 6.59 -1.27
C ARG A 35 16.02 7.01 -2.14
N LEU A 36 14.96 6.22 -2.17
CA LEU A 36 13.73 6.54 -2.89
C LEU A 36 12.81 7.44 -2.06
N CYS A 37 13.02 7.51 -0.74
CA CYS A 37 12.15 8.20 0.19
C CYS A 37 12.54 9.67 0.42
N SER A 38 11.54 10.46 0.78
CA SER A 38 11.68 11.81 1.30
C SER A 38 12.12 11.74 2.77
N PRO A 39 12.57 12.87 3.36
CA PRO A 39 12.91 12.92 4.77
C PRO A 39 11.81 12.32 5.64
N VAL A 40 12.25 11.54 6.63
CA VAL A 40 11.39 10.73 7.49
C VAL A 40 10.43 11.59 8.32
N GLN A 41 9.21 11.11 8.50
CA GLN A 41 8.22 11.73 9.37
C GLN A 41 8.03 10.85 10.60
N MET A 42 8.45 11.35 11.76
CA MET A 42 8.20 10.68 13.03
C MET A 42 6.86 11.13 13.59
N SER A 43 5.97 10.18 13.88
CA SER A 43 4.73 10.45 14.59
C SER A 43 4.93 10.42 16.10
N LYS A 44 3.99 11.01 16.83
CA LYS A 44 4.04 11.13 18.31
C LYS A 44 4.02 9.78 19.03
N ASN A 45 3.53 8.72 18.40
CA ASN A 45 3.44 7.37 18.95
C ASN A 45 4.67 6.50 18.62
N GLY A 46 5.75 7.07 18.09
CA GLY A 46 6.97 6.33 17.74
C GLY A 46 6.91 5.58 16.42
N THR A 47 5.81 5.68 15.66
CA THR A 47 5.77 5.20 14.28
C THR A 47 6.64 6.09 13.40
N VAL A 48 7.41 5.46 12.53
CA VAL A 48 8.28 6.10 11.57
C VAL A 48 7.65 5.93 10.21
N ARG A 49 7.31 7.04 9.55
CA ARG A 49 6.71 7.05 8.22
C ARG A 49 7.70 7.57 7.19
N TYR A 50 7.94 6.76 6.17
CA TYR A 50 8.66 7.15 4.97
C TYR A 50 7.65 7.40 3.84
N ARG A 51 7.87 8.45 3.07
CA ARG A 51 7.12 8.72 1.83
C ARG A 51 8.06 8.54 0.66
N VAL A 52 7.68 7.76 -0.36
CA VAL A 52 8.44 7.70 -1.61
C VAL A 52 8.39 9.06 -2.30
N SER A 53 9.54 9.63 -2.63
CA SER A 53 9.68 11.02 -3.14
C SER A 53 9.09 11.23 -4.52
N ARG A 54 8.92 10.15 -5.29
CA ARG A 54 8.39 10.19 -6.66
C ARG A 54 6.96 9.66 -6.67
N GLN A 55 6.15 10.19 -7.59
CA GLN A 55 4.85 9.59 -7.89
C GLN A 55 5.05 8.12 -8.29
N ILE A 56 4.20 7.24 -7.77
CA ILE A 56 4.27 5.81 -8.02
C ILE A 56 3.25 5.38 -9.06
N THR A 57 3.41 4.18 -9.59
CA THR A 57 2.39 3.44 -10.36
C THR A 57 2.19 2.07 -9.73
N PHE A 58 0.94 1.70 -9.46
CA PHE A 58 0.55 0.41 -8.93
C PHE A 58 -0.69 -0.10 -9.66
N GLY A 59 -0.61 -1.30 -10.25
CA GLY A 59 -1.72 -1.86 -11.04
C GLY A 59 -2.14 -0.98 -12.23
N GLY A 60 -1.22 -0.16 -12.77
CA GLY A 60 -1.50 0.80 -13.83
C GLY A 60 -2.08 2.14 -13.37
N HIS A 61 -2.18 2.36 -12.06
CA HIS A 61 -2.75 3.58 -11.47
C HIS A 61 -1.70 4.38 -10.72
N THR A 62 -1.75 5.71 -10.83
CA THR A 62 -0.80 6.61 -10.19
C THR A 62 -1.19 6.97 -8.77
N GLY A 63 -0.20 7.34 -7.96
CA GLY A 63 -0.43 7.78 -6.60
C GLY A 63 0.86 8.09 -5.83
N GLU A 64 0.74 8.05 -4.51
CA GLU A 64 1.85 8.12 -3.55
C GLU A 64 2.06 6.77 -2.87
N CYS A 65 3.26 6.52 -2.35
CA CYS A 65 3.57 5.35 -1.52
C CYS A 65 4.10 5.81 -0.16
N LEU A 66 3.52 5.25 0.89
CA LEU A 66 3.93 5.41 2.29
C LEU A 66 4.40 4.07 2.83
N VAL A 67 5.47 4.09 3.60
CA VAL A 67 6.01 2.93 4.32
C VAL A 67 6.01 3.28 5.79
N ASP A 68 5.25 2.52 6.58
CA ASP A 68 5.17 2.70 8.02
C ASP A 68 5.98 1.62 8.73
N MET A 69 6.73 2.07 9.72
CA MET A 69 7.53 1.22 10.59
C MET A 69 7.20 1.53 12.05
N ALA A 70 7.18 0.51 12.88
CA ALA A 70 7.08 0.64 14.33
C ALA A 70 8.03 -0.36 14.98
N GLU A 71 8.73 0.07 16.04
CA GLU A 71 9.61 -0.81 16.83
C GLU A 71 10.66 -1.56 15.99
N GLY A 72 11.19 -0.89 14.94
CA GLY A 72 12.17 -1.49 14.04
C GLY A 72 11.60 -2.58 13.12
N ARG A 73 10.28 -2.59 12.88
CA ARG A 73 9.60 -3.54 11.99
C ARG A 73 8.73 -2.84 10.97
N LEU A 74 8.60 -3.42 9.78
CA LEU A 74 7.67 -2.96 8.76
C LEU A 74 6.23 -3.30 9.20
N THR A 75 5.39 -2.28 9.35
CA THR A 75 3.98 -2.47 9.77
C THR A 75 3.04 -2.43 8.57
N SER A 76 3.24 -1.48 7.66
CA SER A 76 2.42 -1.36 6.46
C SER A 76 3.14 -0.66 5.32
N VAL A 77 2.73 -1.03 4.10
CA VAL A 77 2.97 -0.22 2.90
C VAL A 77 1.63 0.21 2.34
N ALA A 78 1.43 1.52 2.22
CA ALA A 78 0.18 2.10 1.74
C ALA A 78 0.39 2.87 0.42
N MET A 79 -0.49 2.63 -0.53
CA MET A 79 -0.59 3.35 -1.79
C MET A 79 -1.80 4.27 -1.72
N LEU A 80 -1.58 5.56 -1.88
CA LEU A 80 -2.63 6.58 -1.93
C LEU A 80 -2.85 6.93 -3.39
N PHE A 81 -3.97 6.50 -3.99
CA PHE A 81 -4.23 6.77 -5.40
C PHE A 81 -4.61 8.23 -5.60
N ASP A 82 -4.21 8.79 -6.74
CA ASP A 82 -4.65 10.12 -7.15
C ASP A 82 -6.19 10.15 -7.20
N THR A 83 -6.81 11.28 -6.82
CA THR A 83 -8.26 11.41 -6.57
C THR A 83 -9.12 10.76 -7.65
N ILE A 84 -10.06 9.92 -7.21
CA ILE A 84 -10.97 9.18 -8.09
C ILE A 84 -12.39 9.60 -7.77
N ARG A 85 -13.19 9.82 -8.81
CA ARG A 85 -14.64 9.98 -8.66
C ARG A 85 -15.30 8.61 -8.66
N PHE A 86 -15.96 8.27 -7.56
CA PHE A 86 -16.84 7.11 -7.46
C PHE A 86 -18.25 7.53 -7.89
N LEU A 87 -18.94 6.66 -8.64
CA LEU A 87 -20.31 6.93 -9.10
C LEU A 87 -21.33 6.62 -8.01
N ASP A 88 -21.21 5.48 -7.32
CA ASP A 88 -22.23 4.97 -6.38
C ASP A 88 -21.73 4.69 -4.95
N ALA A 89 -20.65 5.35 -4.51
CA ALA A 89 -20.10 5.27 -3.16
C ALA A 89 -19.71 3.86 -2.63
N SER A 90 -19.75 2.82 -3.46
CA SER A 90 -19.29 1.47 -3.14
C SER A 90 -17.90 1.18 -3.70
N ILE A 91 -16.98 0.79 -2.83
CA ILE A 91 -15.59 0.49 -3.15
C ILE A 91 -15.44 -0.70 -4.10
N THR A 92 -16.38 -1.66 -4.10
CA THR A 92 -16.36 -2.84 -4.98
C THR A 92 -16.66 -2.51 -6.44
N GLU A 93 -17.18 -1.32 -6.72
CA GLU A 93 -17.40 -0.82 -8.07
C GLU A 93 -16.21 -0.08 -8.66
N SER A 94 -15.22 0.23 -7.82
CA SER A 94 -13.99 0.88 -8.26
C SER A 94 -13.30 0.10 -9.36
N LYS A 95 -13.02 0.79 -10.49
CA LYS A 95 -12.20 0.25 -11.57
C LYS A 95 -10.81 -0.14 -11.06
N ILE A 96 -10.25 0.60 -10.11
CA ILE A 96 -8.94 0.29 -9.52
C ILE A 96 -8.99 -1.01 -8.74
N VAL A 97 -9.98 -1.15 -7.83
CA VAL A 97 -10.14 -2.36 -7.02
C VAL A 97 -10.33 -3.59 -7.91
N ARG A 98 -11.20 -3.49 -8.92
CA ARG A 98 -11.44 -4.58 -9.87
C ARG A 98 -10.22 -4.91 -10.72
N SER A 99 -9.48 -3.90 -11.19
CA SER A 99 -8.26 -4.08 -11.98
C SER A 99 -7.16 -4.78 -11.17
N ILE A 100 -6.95 -4.34 -9.94
CA ILE A 100 -5.93 -4.91 -9.06
C ILE A 100 -6.33 -6.33 -8.64
N ALA A 101 -7.58 -6.56 -8.24
CA ALA A 101 -8.07 -7.91 -7.93
C ALA A 101 -7.92 -8.89 -9.10
N LYS A 102 -8.27 -8.43 -10.31
CA LYS A 102 -8.12 -9.24 -11.53
C LYS A 102 -6.65 -9.59 -11.80
N SER A 103 -5.74 -8.63 -11.64
CA SER A 103 -4.31 -8.85 -11.89
C SER A 103 -3.61 -9.63 -10.77
N SER A 104 -4.11 -9.58 -9.55
CA SER A 104 -3.62 -10.39 -8.43
C SER A 104 -4.14 -11.83 -8.44
N GLY A 105 -5.28 -12.08 -9.10
CA GLY A 105 -5.99 -13.36 -9.04
C GLY A 105 -6.71 -13.60 -7.71
N LEU A 106 -6.81 -12.57 -6.85
CA LEU A 106 -7.47 -12.64 -5.55
C LEU A 106 -8.93 -12.21 -5.64
N THR A 107 -9.74 -12.70 -4.70
CA THR A 107 -11.16 -12.35 -4.59
C THR A 107 -11.34 -11.09 -3.76
N VAL A 108 -12.25 -10.21 -4.19
CA VAL A 108 -12.65 -9.03 -3.42
C VAL A 108 -13.71 -9.43 -2.41
N VAL A 109 -13.42 -9.24 -1.13
CA VAL A 109 -14.36 -9.47 -0.02
C VAL A 109 -14.66 -8.13 0.63
N SER A 110 -15.94 -7.75 0.70
CA SER A 110 -16.37 -6.47 1.30
C SER A 110 -17.61 -6.67 2.15
N GLY A 111 -17.53 -6.24 3.41
CA GLY A 111 -18.67 -6.16 4.33
C GLY A 111 -19.17 -4.73 4.54
N HIS A 112 -18.49 -3.73 3.96
CA HIS A 112 -18.80 -2.32 4.13
C HIS A 112 -18.49 -1.55 2.84
N PRO A 113 -19.33 -0.58 2.40
CA PRO A 113 -19.14 0.12 1.12
C PRO A 113 -17.82 0.89 0.99
N THR A 114 -17.12 1.16 2.10
CA THR A 114 -15.85 1.89 2.10
C THR A 114 -14.61 1.02 2.35
N GLU A 115 -14.76 -0.28 2.57
CA GLU A 115 -13.64 -1.19 2.81
C GLU A 115 -13.79 -2.49 1.99
N ALA A 116 -12.73 -2.91 1.33
CA ALA A 116 -12.68 -4.19 0.62
C ALA A 116 -11.31 -4.85 0.79
N ARG A 117 -11.28 -6.16 1.02
CA ARG A 117 -10.07 -6.96 1.17
C ARG A 117 -9.83 -7.80 -0.07
N LEU A 118 -8.56 -8.08 -0.33
CA LEU A 118 -8.16 -9.10 -1.30
C LEU A 118 -7.83 -10.38 -0.55
N GLU A 119 -8.52 -11.48 -0.90
CA GLU A 119 -8.38 -12.77 -0.23
C GLU A 119 -8.24 -13.92 -1.23
N PRO A 120 -7.52 -15.02 -0.87
CA PRO A 120 -6.83 -15.24 0.41
C PRO A 120 -5.44 -14.58 0.46
N CYS A 121 -5.02 -14.11 1.65
CA CYS A 121 -3.65 -13.67 1.93
C CYS A 121 -3.10 -14.46 3.13
N SER A 122 -2.11 -15.33 2.93
CA SER A 122 -1.50 -16.15 4.01
C SER A 122 -0.50 -15.36 4.86
N TRP A 123 0.02 -14.26 4.33
CA TRP A 123 1.10 -13.43 4.89
C TRP A 123 0.60 -12.21 5.67
N GLY A 124 -0.71 -11.94 5.67
CA GLY A 124 -1.27 -10.75 6.30
C GLY A 124 -2.57 -10.28 5.64
N VAL A 125 -2.68 -8.98 5.42
CA VAL A 125 -3.90 -8.33 4.92
C VAL A 125 -3.56 -7.39 3.76
N ALA A 126 -4.31 -7.51 2.67
CA ALA A 126 -4.38 -6.55 1.58
C ALA A 126 -5.77 -5.88 1.60
N VAL A 127 -5.83 -4.57 1.88
CA VAL A 127 -7.10 -3.87 2.06
C VAL A 127 -7.16 -2.56 1.27
N PHE A 128 -8.30 -2.32 0.63
CA PHE A 128 -8.67 -1.03 0.07
C PHE A 128 -9.55 -0.28 1.06
N ARG A 129 -9.32 1.03 1.18
CA ARG A 129 -10.20 1.94 1.93
C ARG A 129 -10.52 3.18 1.13
N TYR A 130 -11.79 3.54 1.14
CA TYR A 130 -12.32 4.73 0.50
C TYR A 130 -12.77 5.75 1.56
N ASP A 131 -12.22 6.95 1.50
CA ASP A 131 -12.73 8.10 2.24
C ASP A 131 -13.76 8.85 1.37
N PRO A 132 -15.07 8.76 1.67
CA PRO A 132 -16.10 9.43 0.90
C PRO A 132 -16.09 10.96 1.05
N VAL A 133 -15.54 11.49 2.15
CA VAL A 133 -15.43 12.94 2.39
C VAL A 133 -14.34 13.54 1.52
N GLN A 134 -13.20 12.85 1.42
CA GLN A 134 -12.05 13.31 0.64
C GLN A 134 -12.07 12.83 -0.81
N GLY A 135 -12.90 11.85 -1.16
CA GLY A 135 -12.85 11.19 -2.46
C GLY A 135 -11.55 10.41 -2.68
N ALA A 136 -10.92 9.94 -1.59
CA ALA A 136 -9.59 9.34 -1.62
C ALA A 136 -9.68 7.82 -1.51
N LEU A 137 -9.00 7.11 -2.41
CA LEU A 137 -8.83 5.66 -2.34
C LEU A 137 -7.41 5.34 -1.89
N SER A 138 -7.29 4.42 -0.95
CA SER A 138 -6.01 3.86 -0.53
C SER A 138 -6.02 2.35 -0.66
N PHE A 139 -4.84 1.78 -0.87
CA PHE A 139 -4.58 0.35 -0.75
C PHE A 139 -3.45 0.15 0.26
N GLU A 140 -3.61 -0.81 1.16
CA GLU A 140 -2.65 -1.07 2.22
C GLU A 140 -2.33 -2.55 2.30
N VAL A 141 -1.03 -2.85 2.31
CA VAL A 141 -0.46 -4.16 2.60
C VAL A 141 0.04 -4.12 4.03
N ARG A 142 -0.57 -4.93 4.91
CA ARG A 142 -0.14 -5.13 6.29
C ARG A 142 0.40 -6.53 6.45
N CYS A 143 1.68 -6.65 6.80
CA CYS A 143 2.28 -7.93 7.13
C CYS A 143 1.73 -8.38 8.48
N ARG A 144 1.59 -9.69 8.67
CA ARG A 144 1.31 -10.24 10.00
C ARG A 144 2.48 -9.87 10.91
N GLY A 145 2.19 -9.29 12.07
CA GLY A 145 3.21 -9.17 13.11
C GLY A 145 3.49 -10.57 13.64
N ASP A 146 4.72 -11.05 13.47
CA ASP A 146 5.23 -12.22 14.19
C ASP A 146 5.60 -11.87 15.64
#